data_AF-A0A6P1DZC2-F1
#
_entry.id   AF-A0A6P1DZC2-F1
#
_cell.length_a   1.000
_cell.length_b   1.000
_cell.length_c   1.000
_cell.angle_alpha   90.00
_cell.angle_beta   90.00
_cell.angle_gamma   90.00
#
_symmetry.space_group_name_H-M   'P 1'
#
loop_
_entity.id
_entity.type
_entity.pdbx_description
1 polymer ?
#
loop_
_entity_poly.entity_id
_entity_poly.type
_entity_poly.pdbx_seq_one_letter_code
_entity_poly.pdbx_strand_id
1 'polypeptide(L)'
;MIKGFRDKAAERIWAGEVDRRLPPQIQKIVRRKLRMLNNARSLDDLRIPPANRLEALHGDRAGQYSIRINRQWRICFVWGNGDADAVEIVDYH
;
A
#
# COMPACT_ATOMS: atom_id res chain seq x y z
N MET A 1 1.80 10.55 -6.07
CA MET A 1 0.44 10.67 -5.47
C MET A 1 -0.35 9.40 -5.68
N ILE A 2 -1.39 9.13 -4.88
CA ILE A 2 -2.32 8.02 -5.15
C ILE A 2 -3.37 8.46 -6.16
N LYS A 3 -3.52 7.70 -7.26
CA LYS A 3 -4.47 7.96 -8.35
C LYS A 3 -5.72 7.11 -8.29
N GLY A 4 -5.62 5.90 -7.76
CA GLY A 4 -6.73 4.97 -7.71
C GLY A 4 -6.51 3.83 -6.73
N PHE A 5 -7.64 3.22 -6.35
CA PHE A 5 -7.70 2.08 -5.45
C PHE A 5 -8.33 0.91 -6.18
N ARG A 6 -7.72 -0.28 -6.02
CA ARG A 6 -8.28 -1.53 -6.54
C ARG A 6 -9.25 -2.18 -5.56
N ASP A 7 -9.07 -1.95 -4.26
CA ASP A 7 -9.95 -2.47 -3.22
C ASP A 7 -10.67 -1.37 -2.41
N LYS A 8 -11.86 -1.71 -1.93
CA LYS A 8 -12.66 -0.81 -1.09
C LYS A 8 -12.07 -0.58 0.30
N ALA A 9 -11.21 -1.48 0.77
CA ALA A 9 -10.59 -1.35 2.08
C ALA A 9 -9.54 -0.23 2.09
N ALA A 10 -8.65 -0.17 1.10
CA ALA A 10 -7.68 0.91 0.97
C ALA A 10 -8.36 2.25 0.74
N GLU A 11 -9.39 2.29 -0.11
CA GLU A 11 -10.17 3.51 -0.37
C GLU A 11 -10.82 4.07 0.91
N ARG A 12 -11.50 3.22 1.69
CA ARG A 12 -12.12 3.64 2.97
C ARG A 12 -11.09 4.11 3.98
N ILE A 13 -10.02 3.34 4.16
CA ILE A 13 -8.96 3.71 5.11
C ILE A 13 -8.26 5.00 4.68
N TRP A 14 -8.16 5.26 3.37
CA TRP A 14 -7.68 6.54 2.84
C TRP A 14 -8.64 7.70 3.13
N ALA A 15 -9.95 7.50 2.97
CA ALA A 15 -10.98 8.49 3.35
C ALA A 15 -11.00 8.78 4.86
N GLY A 16 -10.43 7.89 5.68
CA GLY A 16 -10.43 8.02 7.15
C GLY A 16 -11.55 7.25 7.81
N GLU A 17 -12.23 6.41 7.04
CA GLU A 17 -13.23 5.49 7.51
C GLU A 17 -12.60 4.19 8.03
N VAL A 18 -13.39 3.43 8.79
CA VAL A 18 -12.99 2.12 9.31
C VAL A 18 -13.51 1.03 8.37
N ASP A 19 -12.65 0.11 7.95
CA ASP A 19 -13.07 -1.12 7.27
C ASP A 19 -13.17 -2.28 8.27
N ARG A 20 -14.37 -2.83 8.44
CA ARG A 20 -14.64 -3.90 9.43
C ARG A 20 -13.91 -5.22 9.14
N ARG A 21 -13.40 -5.43 7.92
CA ARG A 21 -12.66 -6.64 7.54
C ARG A 21 -11.24 -6.64 8.05
N LEU A 22 -10.69 -5.48 8.41
CA LEU A 22 -9.31 -5.32 8.85
C LEU A 22 -9.24 -5.06 10.36
N PRO A 23 -8.29 -5.68 11.09
CA PRO A 23 -8.10 -5.42 12.51
C PRO A 23 -7.83 -3.92 12.76
N PRO A 24 -8.46 -3.28 13.77
CA PRO A 24 -8.32 -1.83 14.01
C PRO A 24 -6.88 -1.33 14.12
N GLN A 25 -6.01 -2.14 14.73
CA GLN A 25 -4.58 -1.86 14.87
C GLN A 25 -3.84 -1.76 13.53
N ILE A 26 -4.29 -2.51 12.52
CA ILE A 26 -3.68 -2.52 11.18
C ILE A 26 -4.10 -1.29 10.39
N GLN A 27 -5.36 -0.86 10.52
CA GLN A 27 -5.90 0.28 9.76
C GLN A 27 -5.13 1.58 10.02
N LYS A 28 -4.68 1.81 11.27
CA LYS A 28 -3.82 2.96 11.61
C LYS A 28 -2.47 2.91 10.85
N ILE A 29 -1.85 1.74 10.78
CA ILE A 29 -0.57 1.55 10.08
C ILE A 29 -0.76 1.69 8.57
N VAL A 30 -1.83 1.10 8.02
CA VAL A 30 -2.23 1.25 6.63
C VAL A 30 -2.39 2.72 6.29
N ARG A 31 -3.19 3.48 7.05
CA ARG A 31 -3.42 4.92 6.80
C ARG A 31 -2.11 5.71 6.78
N ARG A 32 -1.19 5.42 7.70
CA ARG A 32 0.15 6.04 7.71
C ARG A 32 0.94 5.70 6.44
N LYS A 33 0.93 4.44 6.02
CA LYS A 33 1.64 3.98 4.82
C LYS A 33 1.02 4.49 3.52
N LEU A 34 -0.30 4.61 3.43
CA LEU A 34 -0.98 5.25 2.29
C LEU A 34 -0.59 6.72 2.17
N ARG A 35 -0.49 7.46 3.29
CA ARG A 35 0.01 8.85 3.26
C ARG A 35 1.46 8.94 2.77
N MET A 36 2.31 8.04 3.25
CA MET A 36 3.70 7.94 2.78
C MET A 36 3.76 7.62 1.28
N LEU A 37 2.96 6.65 0.81
CA LEU A 37 2.84 6.31 -0.61
C LEU A 37 2.38 7.49 -1.45
N ASN A 38 1.37 8.23 -0.96
CA ASN A 38 0.87 9.41 -1.65
C ASN A 38 1.92 10.53 -1.76
N ASN A 39 2.79 10.66 -0.75
CA ASN A 39 3.80 11.72 -0.68
C ASN A 39 5.13 11.35 -1.35
N ALA A 40 5.33 10.09 -1.71
CA ALA A 40 6.52 9.64 -2.41
C ALA A 40 6.60 10.29 -3.80
N ARG A 41 7.79 10.77 -4.13
CA ARG A 41 8.15 11.33 -5.45
C ARG A 41 8.86 10.30 -6.31
N SER A 42 9.51 9.32 -5.67
CA SER A 42 10.18 8.20 -6.32
C SER A 42 9.86 6.88 -5.62
N LEU A 43 10.08 5.75 -6.29
CA LEU A 43 10.01 4.43 -5.64
C LEU A 43 11.03 4.30 -4.51
N ASP A 44 12.21 4.91 -4.64
CA ASP A 44 13.26 4.79 -3.65
C ASP A 44 12.90 5.48 -2.33
N ASP A 45 12.03 6.50 -2.35
CA ASP A 45 11.48 7.11 -1.14
C ASP A 45 10.78 6.07 -0.26
N LEU A 46 10.17 5.04 -0.88
CA LEU A 46 9.45 3.98 -0.18
C LEU A 46 10.39 2.91 0.40
N ARG A 47 11.70 2.96 0.13
CA ARG A 47 12.69 2.15 0.84
C ARG A 47 12.92 2.63 2.27
N ILE A 48 12.49 3.86 2.58
CA ILE A 48 12.59 4.46 3.91
C ILE A 48 11.18 4.58 4.51
N PRO A 49 10.94 4.06 5.73
CA PRO A 49 11.87 3.30 6.56
C PRO A 49 12.16 1.89 6.00
N PRO A 50 13.31 1.26 6.34
CA PRO A 50 13.68 -0.09 5.87
C PRO A 50 12.62 -1.17 6.15
N ALA A 51 11.81 -0.98 7.19
CA ALA A 51 10.69 -1.84 7.55
C ALA A 51 9.58 -1.89 6.47
N ASN A 52 9.55 -0.94 5.54
CA ASN A 52 8.66 -1.01 4.37
C ASN A 52 8.96 -2.23 3.52
N ARG A 53 10.22 -2.69 3.46
CA ARG A 53 10.64 -3.83 2.64
C ARG A 53 9.98 -3.76 1.25
N LEU A 54 10.22 -2.63 0.57
CA LEU A 54 9.72 -2.41 -0.78
C LEU A 54 10.17 -3.56 -1.68
N GLU A 55 9.22 -4.15 -2.39
CA GLU A 55 9.43 -5.34 -3.20
C GLU A 55 8.69 -5.17 -4.52
N ALA A 56 9.37 -5.46 -5.64
CA ALA A 56 8.72 -5.63 -6.94
C ALA A 56 8.12 -7.04 -6.99
N LEU A 57 6.84 -7.15 -7.31
CA LEU A 57 6.14 -8.42 -7.38
C LEU A 57 6.38 -9.10 -8.73
N HIS A 58 6.29 -10.44 -8.73
CA HIS A 58 6.54 -11.28 -9.90
C HIS A 58 5.33 -12.19 -10.21
N GLY A 59 5.41 -12.95 -11.32
CA GLY A 59 4.34 -13.84 -11.77
C GLY A 59 3.08 -13.06 -12.16
N ASP A 60 1.91 -13.50 -11.70
CA ASP A 60 0.61 -12.88 -12.01
C ASP A 60 0.46 -11.44 -11.50
N ARG A 61 1.38 -10.99 -10.63
CA ARG A 61 1.45 -9.63 -10.10
C ARG A 61 2.62 -8.83 -10.66
N ALA A 62 3.27 -9.30 -11.73
CA ALA A 62 4.33 -8.57 -12.40
C ALA A 62 3.89 -7.15 -12.77
N GLY A 63 4.77 -6.17 -12.54
CA GLY A 63 4.46 -4.74 -12.71
C GLY A 63 3.84 -4.06 -11.49
N GLN A 64 3.52 -4.80 -10.43
CA GLN A 64 3.15 -4.24 -9.14
C GLN A 64 4.33 -4.21 -8.18
N TYR A 65 4.21 -3.35 -7.18
CA TYR A 65 5.09 -3.24 -6.03
C TYR A 65 4.31 -3.48 -4.76
N SER A 66 5.00 -3.90 -3.70
CA SER A 66 4.42 -3.98 -2.37
C SER A 66 5.26 -3.29 -1.30
N ILE A 67 4.57 -2.74 -0.30
CA ILE A 67 5.19 -2.36 0.97
C ILE A 67 4.54 -3.13 2.12
N ARG A 68 5.38 -3.57 3.06
CA ARG A 68 4.98 -4.37 4.20
C ARG A 68 4.20 -3.57 5.23
N ILE A 69 3.05 -4.08 5.67
CA ILE A 69 2.33 -3.55 6.84
C ILE A 69 2.81 -4.26 8.11
N ASN A 70 2.70 -5.58 8.14
CA ASN A 70 3.22 -6.45 9.21
C ASN A 70 3.60 -7.83 8.62
N ARG A 71 3.64 -8.91 9.41
CA ARG A 71 3.95 -10.26 8.90
C ARG A 71 2.93 -10.72 7.85
N GLN A 72 1.65 -10.51 8.10
CA GLN A 72 0.52 -11.00 7.31
C GLN A 72 0.15 -10.07 6.14
N TRP A 73 0.09 -8.75 6.36
CA TRP A 73 -0.52 -7.82 5.41
C TRP A 73 0.51 -7.04 4.58
N ARG A 74 0.15 -6.74 3.32
CA ARG A 74 0.89 -5.86 2.39
C ARG A 74 -0.04 -4.79 1.80
N ILE A 75 0.53 -3.64 1.43
CA ILE A 75 -0.10 -2.72 0.46
C ILE A 75 0.54 -3.02 -0.88
N CYS A 76 -0.26 -3.39 -1.88
CA CYS A 76 0.19 -3.57 -3.25
C CYS A 76 -0.29 -2.40 -4.11
N PHE A 77 0.51 -2.00 -5.09
CA PHE A 77 0.19 -0.87 -5.98
C PHE A 77 0.98 -0.99 -7.28
N VAL A 78 0.46 -0.37 -8.33
CA VAL A 78 1.21 -0.11 -9.57
C VAL A 78 1.90 1.23 -9.42
N TRP A 79 3.16 1.34 -9.86
CA TRP A 79 3.89 2.60 -9.86
C TRP A 79 4.20 3.05 -11.28
N GLY A 80 3.89 4.30 -11.60
CA GLY A 80 4.19 4.90 -12.89
C GLY A 80 4.17 6.43 -12.82
N ASN A 81 5.10 7.09 -13.53
CA ASN A 81 5.19 8.55 -13.61
C ASN A 81 5.22 9.29 -12.25
N GLY A 82 5.79 8.67 -11.21
CA GLY A 82 5.84 9.25 -9.85
C GLY A 82 4.55 9.11 -9.05
N ASP A 83 3.60 8.32 -9.57
CA ASP A 83 2.29 8.10 -8.98
C ASP A 83 2.05 6.61 -8.69
N ALA A 84 1.21 6.37 -7.69
CA ALA A 84 0.74 5.04 -7.30
C ALA A 84 -0.71 4.87 -7.74
N ASP A 85 -1.03 3.74 -8.37
CA ASP A 85 -2.37 3.38 -8.81
C ASP A 85 -2.72 1.94 -8.41
N ALA A 86 -3.98 1.56 -8.61
CA ALA A 86 -4.52 0.23 -8.29
C ALA A 86 -4.15 -0.22 -6.86
N VAL A 87 -4.16 0.72 -5.91
CA VAL A 87 -3.73 0.47 -4.53
C VAL A 87 -4.70 -0.49 -3.83
N GLU A 88 -4.17 -1.53 -3.19
CA GLU A 88 -4.95 -2.52 -2.44
C GLU A 88 -4.24 -3.02 -1.18
N ILE A 89 -5.01 -3.56 -0.23
CA ILE A 89 -4.49 -4.22 0.98
C ILE A 89 -4.68 -5.73 0.82
N VAL A 90 -3.59 -6.48 0.86
CA VAL A 90 -3.57 -7.92 0.57
C VAL A 90 -3.11 -8.70 1.79
N ASP A 91 -3.81 -9.79 2.08
CA ASP A 91 -3.34 -10.83 3.00
C ASP A 91 -2.33 -11.72 2.28
N TYR A 92 -1.12 -11.81 2.82
CA TYR A 92 0.02 -12.53 2.26
C TYR A 92 0.27 -13.86 3.01
N HIS A 93 -0.75 -14.41 3.68
CA HIS A 93 -0.76 -15.76 4.25
C HIS A 93 -1.66 -16.72 3.48
#